data_AF-A0A9F2WM72-F1
#
_entry.id   AF-A0A9F2WM72-F1
#
_cell.length_a   1.000
_cell.length_b   1.000
_cell.length_c   1.000
_cell.angle_alpha   90.00
_cell.angle_beta   90.00
_cell.angle_gamma   90.00
#
_symmetry.space_group_name_H-M   'P 1'
#
loop_
_entity.id
_entity.type
_entity.pdbx_description
1 polymer ?
#
loop_
_entity_poly.entity_id
_entity_poly.type
_entity_poly.pdbx_seq_one_letter_code
_entity_poly.pdbx_strand_id
1 'polypeptide(L)'
;MERMRVVLGHVAGSGQRRALAPSPFRSWLSGPDDVVVVHGRRTPIARSNRGGFKETTPDELLAAVMTAVLSDLKLSPERLGDICVGNVLQPGAGALMARVGQFLR
;
A
#
# COMPACT_ATOMS: atom_id res chain seq x y z
N MET A 1 6.14 -8.05 -18.68
CA MET A 1 7.39 -7.41 -18.19
C MET A 1 7.24 -5.90 -17.91
N GLU A 2 6.19 -5.24 -18.39
CA GLU A 2 6.02 -3.78 -18.27
C GLU A 2 5.78 -3.29 -16.84
N ARG A 3 4.99 -4.03 -16.04
CA ARG A 3 4.74 -3.72 -14.62
C ARG A 3 6.01 -3.67 -13.76
N MET A 4 6.97 -4.56 -14.04
CA MET A 4 8.23 -4.61 -13.29
C MET A 4 9.11 -3.38 -13.58
N ARG A 5 9.06 -2.85 -14.80
CA ARG A 5 9.80 -1.66 -15.20
C ARG A 5 9.28 -0.38 -14.51
N VAL A 6 7.97 -0.28 -14.32
CA VAL A 6 7.33 0.85 -13.63
C VAL A 6 7.69 0.87 -12.15
N VAL A 7 7.64 -0.28 -11.47
CA VAL A 7 7.96 -0.36 -10.03
C VAL A 7 9.44 -0.03 -9.76
N LEU A 8 10.37 -0.49 -10.61
CA LEU A 8 11.80 -0.21 -10.48
C LEU A 8 12.14 1.29 -10.59
N GLY A 9 11.37 2.05 -11.38
CA GLY A 9 11.56 3.50 -11.54
C GLY A 9 11.27 4.32 -10.28
N HIS A 10 10.44 3.80 -9.37
CA HIS A 10 10.08 4.47 -8.12
C HIS A 10 11.03 4.16 -6.94
N VAL A 11 11.84 3.10 -7.05
CA VAL A 11 12.75 2.64 -5.97
C VAL A 11 14.12 3.31 -6.04
N ALA A 12 14.54 3.82 -7.20
CA ALA A 12 15.80 4.54 -7.36
C ALA A 12 15.71 5.97 -6.79
N GLY A 13 15.96 6.10 -5.49
CA GLY A 13 15.94 7.35 -4.75
C GLY A 13 16.93 8.40 -5.26
N SER A 14 16.40 9.60 -5.49
CA SER A 14 16.99 10.94 -5.46
C SER A 14 18.46 11.03 -5.00
N GLY A 15 19.38 11.20 -5.95
CA GLY A 15 20.79 11.32 -5.65
C GLY A 15 21.62 12.13 -6.64
N GLN A 16 21.05 13.00 -7.48
CA GLN A 16 21.85 14.03 -8.18
C GLN A 16 20.97 15.10 -8.83
N ARG A 17 21.10 16.33 -8.31
CA ARG A 17 20.73 17.56 -9.02
C ARG A 17 21.68 17.73 -10.21
N ARG A 18 21.32 17.21 -11.38
CA ARG A 18 21.94 17.57 -12.65
C ARG A 18 20.85 18.05 -13.60
N ALA A 19 21.12 19.18 -14.25
CA ALA A 19 20.23 19.85 -15.18
C ALA A 19 19.57 18.82 -16.12
N LEU A 20 18.25 18.70 -16.00
CA LEU A 20 17.48 17.70 -16.71
C LEU A 20 17.37 18.17 -18.16
N ALA A 21 18.17 17.58 -19.04
CA ALA A 21 17.80 17.48 -20.45
C ALA A 21 16.34 16.99 -20.51
N PRO A 22 15.49 17.53 -21.40
CA PRO A 22 14.11 17.11 -21.48
C PRO A 22 14.11 15.61 -21.78
N SER A 23 13.73 14.83 -20.78
CA SER A 23 13.54 13.40 -20.92
C SER A 23 12.58 13.18 -22.09
N PRO A 24 12.84 12.23 -23.00
CA PRO A 24 11.91 11.89 -24.09
C PRO A 24 10.56 11.38 -23.55
N PHE A 25 10.49 11.16 -22.23
CA PHE A 25 9.33 10.80 -21.49
C PHE A 25 8.48 12.06 -21.18
N ARG A 26 7.76 12.57 -22.20
CA ARG A 26 6.70 13.59 -22.10
C ARG A 26 5.53 13.03 -21.26
N SER A 27 5.17 13.69 -20.15
CA SER A 27 3.94 13.54 -19.34
C SER A 27 3.45 12.11 -19.02
N TRP A 28 3.70 11.57 -17.82
CA TRP A 28 3.42 10.15 -17.51
C TRP A 28 2.09 9.82 -16.87
N LEU A 29 1.15 10.76 -16.80
CA LEU A 29 -0.26 10.49 -16.52
C LEU A 29 -1.06 11.59 -17.20
N SER A 30 -1.73 11.25 -18.30
CA SER A 30 -2.49 12.22 -19.12
C SER A 30 -3.80 11.64 -19.68
N GLY A 31 -4.07 10.35 -19.47
CA GLY A 31 -5.29 9.69 -19.93
C GLY A 31 -6.30 9.49 -18.80
N PRO A 32 -7.62 9.50 -19.08
CA PRO A 32 -8.65 9.21 -18.07
C PRO A 32 -8.59 7.77 -17.51
N ASP A 33 -7.89 6.86 -18.19
CA ASP A 33 -7.80 5.43 -17.85
C ASP A 33 -6.52 5.03 -17.10
N ASP A 34 -5.65 6.00 -16.77
CA ASP A 34 -4.37 5.70 -16.12
C ASP A 34 -4.58 5.24 -14.66
N VAL A 35 -3.87 4.19 -14.25
CA VAL A 35 -3.92 3.69 -12.85
C VAL A 35 -3.02 4.54 -11.97
N VAL A 36 -3.60 5.18 -10.96
CA VAL A 36 -2.90 6.11 -10.07
C VAL A 36 -2.85 5.62 -8.62
N VAL A 37 -1.78 5.96 -7.89
CA VAL A 37 -1.70 5.77 -6.44
C VAL A 37 -2.25 7.03 -5.77
N VAL A 38 -3.38 6.89 -5.07
CA VAL A 38 -4.08 8.05 -4.47
C VAL A 38 -3.52 8.39 -3.10
N HIS A 39 -3.32 7.40 -2.24
CA HIS A 39 -2.87 7.58 -0.86
C HIS A 39 -2.22 6.32 -0.29
N GLY A 40 -1.50 6.47 0.82
CA GLY A 40 -0.87 5.34 1.52
C GLY A 40 -0.59 5.64 2.99
N ARG A 41 -0.87 4.66 3.85
CA ARG A 41 -0.51 4.65 5.27
C ARG A 41 0.13 3.32 5.64
N ARG A 42 0.89 3.33 6.72
CA ARG A 42 1.53 2.14 7.28
C ARG A 42 1.50 2.19 8.80
N THR A 43 1.58 1.02 9.42
CA THR A 43 1.90 0.93 10.85
C THR A 43 3.38 1.31 11.09
N PRO A 44 3.74 1.62 12.34
CA PRO A 44 5.12 1.48 12.80
C PRO A 44 5.67 0.07 12.52
N ILE A 45 6.98 -0.10 12.52
CA ILE A 45 7.61 -1.43 12.43
C ILE A 45 8.22 -1.73 13.79
N ALA A 46 7.78 -2.82 14.41
CA ALA A 46 8.23 -3.23 15.73
C ALA A 46 9.06 -4.53 15.66
N ARG A 47 9.93 -4.74 16.64
CA ARG A 47 10.67 -6.01 16.78
C ARG A 47 9.70 -7.14 17.11
N SER A 48 9.86 -8.29 16.46
CA SER A 48 9.09 -9.49 16.78
C SER A 48 9.33 -9.92 18.23
N ASN A 49 8.29 -10.46 18.88
CA ASN A 49 8.25 -10.99 20.26
C ASN A 49 8.54 -10.00 21.40
N ARG A 50 9.32 -8.94 21.16
CA ARG A 50 9.78 -7.98 22.20
C ARG A 50 9.38 -6.53 21.92
N GLY A 51 8.84 -6.23 20.74
CA GLY A 51 8.42 -4.88 20.36
C GLY A 51 6.97 -4.57 20.73
N GLY A 52 6.52 -3.36 20.35
CA GLY A 52 5.19 -2.84 20.70
C GLY A 52 4.00 -3.60 20.12
N PHE A 53 4.20 -4.43 19.08
CA PHE A 53 3.14 -5.25 18.47
C PHE A 53 3.21 -6.73 18.83
N LYS A 54 3.92 -7.10 19.91
CA LYS A 54 4.06 -8.51 20.31
C LYS A 54 2.73 -9.19 20.65
N GLU A 55 1.76 -8.43 21.17
CA GLU A 55 0.42 -8.91 21.54
C GLU A 55 -0.66 -8.49 20.52
N THR A 56 -0.26 -7.87 19.40
CA THR A 56 -1.20 -7.34 18.40
C THR A 56 -1.34 -8.33 17.26
N THR A 57 -2.56 -8.75 16.96
CA THR A 57 -2.83 -9.70 15.88
C THR A 57 -2.76 -9.00 14.50
N PRO A 58 -2.45 -9.74 13.42
CA PRO A 58 -2.26 -9.12 12.10
C PRO A 58 -3.51 -8.45 11.51
N ASP A 59 -4.70 -8.92 11.88
CA ASP A 59 -5.99 -8.33 11.50
C ASP A 59 -6.22 -6.96 12.14
N GLU A 60 -5.82 -6.78 13.41
CA GLU A 60 -5.84 -5.45 14.06
C GLU A 60 -4.89 -4.46 13.37
N LEU A 61 -3.68 -4.93 13.01
CA LEU A 61 -2.70 -4.11 12.28
C LEU A 61 -3.22 -3.71 10.89
N LEU A 62 -3.87 -4.65 10.20
CA LEU A 62 -4.46 -4.42 8.88
C LEU A 62 -5.66 -3.47 8.97
N ALA A 63 -6.57 -3.69 9.93
CA ALA A 63 -7.72 -2.83 10.16
C ALA A 63 -7.31 -1.38 10.41
N ALA A 64 -6.27 -1.15 11.23
CA ALA A 64 -5.78 0.19 11.53
C ALA A 64 -5.37 0.98 10.27
N VAL A 65 -4.67 0.35 9.32
CA VAL A 65 -4.22 1.04 8.10
C VAL A 65 -5.36 1.22 7.10
N MET A 66 -6.26 0.24 6.97
CA MET A 66 -7.43 0.35 6.08
C MET A 66 -8.34 1.50 6.54
N THR A 67 -8.67 1.55 7.84
CA THR A 67 -9.48 2.64 8.42
C THR A 67 -8.79 3.99 8.27
N ALA A 68 -7.46 4.08 8.49
CA ALA A 68 -6.73 5.34 8.35
C ALA A 68 -6.78 5.89 6.93
N VAL A 69 -6.57 5.04 5.91
CA VAL A 69 -6.62 5.46 4.49
C VAL A 69 -8.02 5.95 4.11
N LEU A 70 -9.06 5.20 4.49
CA LEU A 70 -10.45 5.58 4.18
C LEU A 70 -10.86 6.87 4.89
N SER A 71 -10.42 7.06 6.13
CA SER A 71 -10.67 8.29 6.92
C SER A 71 -9.98 9.51 6.30
N ASP A 72 -8.71 9.41 5.93
CA ASP A 72 -7.97 10.50 5.30
C ASP A 72 -8.61 10.93 3.97
N LEU A 73 -9.07 9.96 3.17
CA LEU A 73 -9.70 10.19 1.88
C LEU A 73 -11.19 10.54 1.98
N LYS A 74 -11.81 10.37 3.16
CA LYS A 74 -13.26 10.45 3.36
C LYS A 74 -14.03 9.62 2.32
N LEU A 75 -13.52 8.43 2.02
CA LEU A 75 -14.08 7.53 1.01
C LEU A 75 -15.01 6.52 1.70
N SER A 76 -16.22 6.32 1.15
CA SER A 76 -17.08 5.20 1.59
C SER A 76 -16.41 3.86 1.25
N PRO A 77 -16.34 2.89 2.19
CA PRO A 77 -15.77 1.56 1.95
C PRO A 77 -16.44 0.82 0.79
N GLU A 78 -17.73 1.07 0.55
CA GLU A 78 -18.53 0.44 -0.52
C GLU A 78 -18.04 0.78 -1.93
N ARG A 79 -17.24 1.84 -2.08
CA ARG A 79 -16.66 2.24 -3.36
C ARG A 79 -15.41 1.43 -3.74
N LEU A 80 -14.86 0.65 -2.81
CA LEU A 80 -13.72 -0.22 -3.09
C LEU A 80 -14.18 -1.43 -3.90
N GLY A 81 -13.60 -1.63 -5.09
CA GLY A 81 -13.92 -2.77 -5.94
C GLY A 81 -13.28 -4.08 -5.47
N ASP A 82 -12.10 -4.01 -4.87
CA ASP A 82 -11.39 -5.18 -4.34
C ASP A 82 -10.35 -4.77 -3.29
N ILE A 83 -9.94 -5.73 -2.44
CA ILE A 83 -8.88 -5.58 -1.44
C ILE A 83 -7.91 -6.75 -1.58
N CYS A 84 -6.73 -6.47 -2.12
CA CYS A 84 -5.64 -7.43 -2.24
C CYS A 84 -4.67 -7.29 -1.05
N VAL A 85 -4.53 -8.35 -0.23
CA VAL A 85 -3.64 -8.36 0.94
C VAL A 85 -2.51 -9.37 0.74
N GLY A 86 -1.27 -8.91 0.89
CA GLY A 86 -0.09 -9.78 0.87
C GLY A 86 0.27 -10.28 2.27
N ASN A 87 0.34 -11.60 2.45
CA ASN A 87 0.81 -12.23 3.68
C ASN A 87 1.56 -13.52 3.37
N VAL A 88 2.59 -13.84 4.18
CA VAL A 88 3.50 -14.97 3.94
C VAL A 88 3.29 -16.12 4.93
N LEU A 89 3.22 -15.82 6.23
CA LEU A 89 3.35 -16.84 7.29
C LEU A 89 2.01 -17.35 7.84
N GLN A 90 0.90 -16.65 7.58
CA GLN A 90 -0.41 -17.14 8.01
C GLN A 90 -0.88 -18.28 7.11
N PRO A 91 -1.56 -19.30 7.66
CA PRO A 91 -2.17 -20.37 6.85
C PRO A 91 -3.08 -19.80 5.76
N GLY A 92 -3.00 -20.38 4.56
CA GLY A 92 -3.79 -19.90 3.41
C GLY A 92 -3.50 -18.44 3.03
N ALA A 93 -2.24 -17.99 3.21
CA ALA A 93 -1.82 -16.60 3.02
C ALA A 93 -2.69 -15.60 3.82
N GLY A 94 -3.25 -16.03 4.95
CA GLY A 94 -4.05 -15.18 5.82
C GLY A 94 -5.36 -14.67 5.23
N ALA A 95 -5.94 -15.34 4.22
CA ALA A 95 -7.18 -14.88 3.58
C ALA A 95 -8.34 -14.65 4.58
N LEU A 96 -8.52 -15.58 5.54
CA LEU A 96 -9.54 -15.43 6.59
C LEU A 96 -9.23 -14.25 7.51
N MET A 97 -7.98 -14.13 7.97
CA MET A 97 -7.51 -13.03 8.81
C MET A 97 -7.71 -11.68 8.11
N ALA A 98 -7.36 -11.58 6.83
CA ALA A 98 -7.53 -10.36 6.04
C ALA A 98 -9.00 -9.94 5.95
N ARG A 99 -9.90 -10.92 5.75
CA ARG A 99 -11.34 -10.65 5.70
C ARG A 99 -11.92 -10.28 7.07
N VAL A 100 -11.43 -10.88 8.15
CA VAL A 100 -11.78 -10.46 9.52
C VAL A 100 -11.31 -9.03 9.77
N GLY A 101 -10.08 -8.68 9.37
CA GLY A 101 -9.52 -7.33 9.46
C GLY A 101 -10.38 -6.27 8.79
N GLN A 102 -11.04 -6.60 7.69
CA GLN A 102 -11.99 -5.71 7.01
C GLN A 102 -13.25 -5.42 7.85
N PHE A 103 -13.68 -6.34 8.71
CA PHE A 103 -14.91 -6.20 9.51
C PHE A 103 -14.66 -5.67 10.93
N LEU A 104 -13.39 -5.52 11.36
CA LEU A 104 -13.07 -5.14 12.74
C LEU A 104 -13.42 -3.69 13.11
N ARG A 105 -13.76 -2.82 12.15
CA ARG A 105 -14.16 -1.43 12.39
C ARG A 105 -15.12 -0.89 11.33
#